data_AF-A0A7Y3DKH6-F1
#
_entry.id   AF-A0A7Y3DKH6-F1
#
_cell.length_a   1.000
_cell.length_b   1.000
_cell.length_c   1.000
_cell.angle_alpha   90.00
_cell.angle_beta   90.00
_cell.angle_gamma   90.00
#
_symmetry.space_group_name_H-M   'P 1'
#
loop_
_entity.id
_entity.type
_entity.pdbx_description
1 polymer ?
#
loop_
_entity_poly.entity_id
_entity_poly.type
_entity_poly.pdbx_seq_one_letter_code
_entity_poly.pdbx_strand_id
1 'polypeptide(L)'
;MTLAELLLFVHVVAVITWLGGSFMLGLLLERAQRAQDEATVLGISNTADFLGKAVFNPAGLLTLAAGVWLVIETDLEFSEAWISIGFLGIATGAILGMAFYPKAFERVRAGIAADGLLGNETLSALRRLRVVSSAELLLLIVVVWAMVFKPGA
;
A
#
# COMPACT_ATOMS: atom_id res chain seq x y z
N MET A 1 9.36 -26.26 13.25
CA MET A 1 8.49 -25.21 12.68
C MET A 1 7.10 -25.44 13.21
N THR A 2 6.60 -24.53 14.03
CA THR A 2 5.22 -24.54 14.51
C THR A 2 4.29 -23.90 13.48
N LEU A 3 2.98 -24.10 13.61
CA LEU A 3 2.00 -23.42 12.76
C LEU A 3 2.09 -21.90 12.94
N ALA A 4 2.24 -21.43 14.17
CA ALA A 4 2.41 -20.01 14.47
C ALA A 4 3.64 -19.40 13.78
N GLU A 5 4.79 -20.08 13.79
CA GLU A 5 5.98 -19.61 13.08
C GLU A 5 5.75 -19.49 11.56
N LEU A 6 5.05 -20.46 10.98
CA LEU A 6 4.72 -20.44 9.54
C LEU A 6 3.74 -19.31 9.20
N LEU A 7 2.69 -19.13 9.99
CA LEU A 7 1.72 -18.05 9.79
C LEU A 7 2.39 -16.68 9.93
N LEU A 8 3.26 -16.51 10.92
CA LEU A 8 4.03 -15.27 11.11
C LEU A 8 4.95 -15.01 9.91
N PHE A 9 5.64 -16.03 9.42
CA PHE A 9 6.45 -15.91 8.22
C PHE A 9 5.62 -15.46 7.00
N VAL A 10 4.48 -16.10 6.74
CA VAL A 10 3.57 -15.73 5.64
C VAL A 10 3.05 -14.30 5.81
N HIS A 11 2.62 -13.94 7.02
CA HIS A 11 2.15 -12.60 7.35
C HIS A 11 3.22 -11.54 7.05
N VAL A 12 4.45 -11.75 7.53
CA VAL A 12 5.57 -10.82 7.33
C VAL A 12 5.94 -10.71 5.85
N VAL A 13 6.08 -11.84 5.13
CA VAL A 13 6.40 -11.82 3.69
C VAL A 13 5.33 -11.07 2.89
N ALA A 14 4.06 -11.27 3.23
CA ALA A 14 2.95 -10.59 2.56
C ALA A 14 3.00 -9.06 2.81
N VAL A 15 3.15 -8.62 4.07
CA VAL A 15 3.14 -7.19 4.38
C VAL A 15 4.38 -6.46 3.85
N ILE A 16 5.56 -7.07 3.87
CA ILE A 16 6.78 -6.43 3.30
C ILE A 16 6.73 -6.36 1.77
N THR A 17 6.09 -7.33 1.11
CA THR A 17 5.87 -7.29 -0.35
C THR A 17 4.99 -6.11 -0.71
N TRP A 18 3.91 -5.90 0.04
CA TRP A 18 3.03 -4.74 -0.13
C TRP A 18 3.74 -3.42 0.17
N LEU A 19 4.34 -3.28 1.36
CA LEU A 19 5.02 -2.05 1.78
C LEU A 19 6.17 -1.67 0.83
N GLY A 20 7.07 -2.62 0.55
CA GLY A 20 8.22 -2.40 -0.32
C GLY A 20 7.80 -2.09 -1.77
N GLY A 21 6.78 -2.79 -2.28
CA GLY A 21 6.24 -2.54 -3.61
C GLY A 21 5.62 -1.14 -3.76
N SER A 22 4.79 -0.72 -2.79
CA SER A 22 4.20 0.62 -2.76
C SER A 22 5.27 1.71 -2.68
N PHE A 23 6.29 1.51 -1.84
CA PHE A 23 7.42 2.44 -1.71
C PHE A 23 8.19 2.58 -3.03
N MET A 24 8.56 1.47 -3.65
CA MET A 24 9.28 1.47 -4.92
C MET A 24 8.49 2.09 -6.07
N LEU A 25 7.19 1.79 -6.17
CA LEU A 25 6.31 2.38 -7.18
C LEU A 25 6.23 3.91 -7.03
N GLY A 26 6.12 4.40 -5.79
CA GLY A 26 6.13 5.83 -5.47
C GLY A 26 7.44 6.51 -5.90
N LEU A 27 8.59 5.90 -5.58
CA LEU A 27 9.91 6.43 -5.98
C LEU A 27 10.08 6.49 -7.50
N LEU A 28 9.68 5.44 -8.22
CA LEU A 28 9.77 5.39 -9.67
C LEU A 28 8.88 6.48 -10.30
N LEU A 29 7.67 6.65 -9.78
CA LEU A 29 6.75 7.68 -10.26
C LEU A 29 7.31 9.09 -10.01
N GLU A 30 7.82 9.36 -8.81
CA GLU A 30 8.45 10.64 -8.50
C GLU A 30 9.67 10.93 -9.39
N ARG A 31 10.51 9.92 -9.64
CA ARG A 31 11.65 10.05 -10.55
C ARG A 31 11.21 10.40 -11.97
N ALA A 32 10.21 9.70 -12.50
CA ALA A 32 9.67 9.94 -13.84
C ALA A 32 9.06 11.34 -13.97
N GLN A 33 8.31 11.79 -12.96
CA GLN A 33 7.76 13.15 -12.90
C GLN A 33 8.84 14.23 -12.92
N ARG A 34 9.89 14.07 -12.09
CA ARG A 34 11.01 15.03 -12.04
C ARG A 34 11.79 15.08 -13.35
N ALA A 35 11.87 13.96 -14.06
CA ALA A 35 12.47 13.87 -15.38
C ALA A 35 11.55 14.37 -16.51
N GLN A 36 10.30 14.73 -16.20
CA GLN A 36 9.26 15.08 -17.16
C GLN A 36 9.05 13.99 -18.24
N ASP A 37 9.28 12.72 -17.86
CA ASP A 37 9.14 11.56 -18.74
C ASP A 37 7.70 11.05 -18.72
N GLU A 38 6.90 11.60 -19.62
CA GLU A 38 5.48 11.27 -19.77
C GLU A 38 5.24 9.79 -20.08
N ALA A 39 6.06 9.19 -20.95
CA ALA A 39 5.91 7.80 -21.33
C ALA A 39 6.11 6.87 -20.12
N THR A 40 7.11 7.15 -19.29
CA THR A 40 7.35 6.39 -18.06
C THR A 40 6.23 6.61 -17.02
N VAL A 41 5.71 7.84 -16.86
CA VAL A 41 4.57 8.10 -15.96
C VAL A 41 3.33 7.31 -16.37
N LEU A 42 3.03 7.26 -17.68
CA LEU A 42 1.92 6.46 -18.22
C LEU A 42 2.16 4.95 -18.00
N GLY A 43 3.37 4.47 -18.29
CA GLY A 43 3.75 3.08 -18.08
C GLY A 43 3.60 2.63 -16.63
N ILE A 44 4.06 3.45 -15.68
CA ILE A 44 3.90 3.21 -14.24
C ILE A 44 2.42 3.22 -13.85
N SER A 45 1.65 4.19 -14.33
CA SER A 45 0.21 4.29 -14.03
C SER A 45 -0.58 3.06 -14.50
N ASN A 46 -0.23 2.50 -15.67
CA ASN A 46 -0.82 1.25 -16.16
C ASN A 46 -0.37 0.02 -15.36
N THR A 47 0.91 -0.03 -15.03
CA THR A 47 1.49 -1.13 -14.24
C THR A 47 0.92 -1.17 -12.82
N ALA A 48 0.61 -0.01 -12.24
CA ALA A 48 0.03 0.10 -10.92
C ALA A 48 -1.32 -0.62 -10.79
N ASP A 49 -2.18 -0.55 -11.81
CA ASP A 49 -3.47 -1.26 -11.82
C ASP A 49 -3.28 -2.79 -11.81
N PHE A 50 -2.29 -3.28 -12.55
CA PHE A 50 -1.94 -4.71 -12.56
C PHE A 50 -1.37 -5.13 -11.20
N LEU A 51 -0.38 -4.41 -10.68
CA LEU A 51 0.25 -4.72 -9.39
C LEU A 51 -0.76 -4.65 -8.23
N GLY A 52 -1.68 -3.69 -8.26
CA GLY A 52 -2.78 -3.60 -7.30
C GLY A 52 -3.59 -4.89 -7.25
N LYS A 53 -4.04 -5.38 -8.41
CA LYS A 53 -4.88 -6.59 -8.50
C LYS A 53 -4.11 -7.89 -8.25
N ALA A 54 -2.91 -8.01 -8.81
CA ALA A 54 -2.16 -9.27 -8.86
C ALA A 54 -1.19 -9.45 -7.71
N VAL A 55 -0.76 -8.37 -7.05
CA VAL A 55 0.29 -8.42 -6.01
C VAL A 55 -0.21 -7.81 -4.70
N PHE A 56 -0.63 -6.54 -4.69
CA PHE A 56 -0.94 -5.83 -3.44
C PHE A 56 -2.22 -6.31 -2.78
N ASN A 57 -3.31 -6.52 -3.54
CA ASN A 57 -4.56 -7.03 -2.99
C ASN A 57 -4.40 -8.45 -2.41
N PRO A 58 -3.78 -9.42 -3.12
CA PRO A 58 -3.47 -10.73 -2.53
C PRO A 58 -2.56 -10.65 -1.31
N ALA A 59 -1.52 -9.80 -1.35
CA ALA A 59 -0.63 -9.61 -0.22
C ALA A 59 -1.36 -9.03 1.01
N GLY A 60 -2.23 -8.04 0.82
CA GLY A 60 -3.06 -7.48 1.89
C GLY A 60 -4.00 -8.54 2.49
N LEU A 61 -4.64 -9.35 1.63
CA LEU A 61 -5.51 -10.44 2.08
C LEU A 61 -4.74 -11.51 2.87
N LEU A 62 -3.56 -11.91 2.38
CA LEU A 62 -2.70 -12.87 3.09
C LEU A 62 -2.21 -12.31 4.42
N THR A 63 -1.84 -11.03 4.47
CA THR A 63 -1.46 -10.34 5.70
C THR A 63 -2.60 -10.42 6.72
N LEU A 64 -3.81 -10.04 6.31
CA LEU A 64 -4.99 -10.09 7.19
C LEU A 64 -5.32 -11.51 7.65
N ALA A 65 -5.40 -12.46 6.71
CA ALA A 65 -5.80 -13.84 7.01
C ALA A 65 -4.79 -14.54 7.93
N ALA A 66 -3.49 -14.40 7.66
CA ALA A 66 -2.44 -14.97 8.51
C ALA A 66 -2.39 -14.28 9.87
N GLY A 67 -2.61 -12.96 9.93
CA GLY A 67 -2.65 -12.20 11.18
C GLY A 67 -3.82 -12.61 12.08
N VAL A 68 -5.02 -12.74 11.51
CA VAL A 68 -6.21 -13.23 12.25
C VAL A 68 -5.99 -14.64 12.77
N TRP A 69 -5.43 -15.53 11.94
CA TRP A 69 -5.18 -16.91 12.35
C TRP A 69 -4.11 -16.98 13.46
N LEU A 70 -3.06 -16.15 13.41
CA LEU A 70 -2.08 -16.06 14.49
C LEU A 70 -2.73 -15.74 15.83
N VAL A 71 -3.65 -14.78 15.87
CA VAL A 71 -4.34 -14.40 17.10
C VAL A 71 -5.19 -15.56 17.62
N ILE A 72 -5.85 -16.32 16.74
CA ILE A 72 -6.66 -17.49 17.13
C ILE A 72 -5.80 -18.65 17.64
N GLU A 73 -4.61 -18.86 17.06
CA GLU A 73 -3.70 -19.98 17.40
C GLU A 73 -2.87 -19.70 18.66
N THR A 74 -2.85 -18.46 19.15
CA THR A 74 -2.02 -18.02 20.29
C THR A 74 -2.88 -17.43 21.40
N ASP A 75 -2.28 -17.15 22.56
CA ASP A 75 -2.96 -16.50 23.69
C ASP A 75 -3.08 -14.96 23.51
N LEU A 76 -3.04 -14.46 22.28
CA LEU A 76 -3.14 -13.03 21.98
C LEU A 76 -4.60 -12.59 21.93
N GLU A 77 -4.87 -11.35 22.32
CA GLU A 77 -6.19 -10.75 22.20
C GLU A 77 -6.26 -9.75 21.02
N PHE A 78 -7.39 -9.69 20.31
CA PHE A 78 -7.59 -8.70 19.26
C PHE A 78 -7.60 -7.24 19.79
N SER A 79 -7.88 -7.07 21.08
CA SER A 79 -7.89 -5.80 21.84
C SER A 79 -6.51 -5.23 22.07
N GLU A 80 -5.45 -6.03 21.92
CA GLU A 80 -4.07 -5.57 22.03
C GLU A 80 -3.84 -4.36 21.12
N ALA A 81 -3.27 -3.28 21.69
CA ALA A 81 -3.20 -2.00 21.00
C ALA A 81 -2.47 -2.09 19.66
N TRP A 82 -1.38 -2.86 19.61
CA TRP A 82 -0.59 -3.09 18.41
C TRP A 82 -1.32 -3.92 17.33
N ILE A 83 -2.17 -4.87 17.75
CA ILE A 83 -3.03 -5.63 16.84
C ILE A 83 -4.10 -4.72 16.24
N SER A 84 -4.77 -3.93 17.08
CA SER A 84 -5.80 -2.97 16.66
C SER A 84 -5.26 -1.92 15.68
N ILE A 85 -4.05 -1.40 15.91
CA ILE A 85 -3.36 -0.51 14.96
C ILE A 85 -3.13 -1.22 13.61
N GLY A 86 -2.73 -2.49 13.63
CA GLY A 86 -2.58 -3.30 12.42
C GLY A 86 -3.87 -3.43 11.61
N PHE A 87 -4.99 -3.71 12.27
CA PHE A 87 -6.31 -3.78 11.62
C PHE A 87 -6.71 -2.44 11.00
N LEU A 88 -6.46 -1.33 11.69
CA LEU A 88 -6.70 0.01 11.13
C LEU A 88 -5.86 0.25 9.86
N GLY A 89 -4.59 -0.16 9.88
CA GLY A 89 -3.70 -0.11 8.73
C GLY A 89 -4.22 -0.88 7.52
N ILE A 90 -4.58 -2.16 7.72
CA ILE A 90 -5.15 -3.01 6.66
C ILE A 90 -6.46 -2.43 6.13
N ALA A 91 -7.38 -2.02 7.01
CA ALA A 91 -8.67 -1.47 6.59
C ALA A 91 -8.49 -0.20 5.74
N THR A 92 -7.59 0.69 6.16
CA THR A 92 -7.27 1.91 5.41
C THR A 92 -6.66 1.59 4.06
N GLY A 93 -5.67 0.70 4.00
CA GLY A 93 -5.02 0.29 2.76
C GLY A 93 -5.99 -0.39 1.79
N ALA A 94 -6.90 -1.23 2.29
CA ALA A 94 -7.93 -1.86 1.48
C ALA A 94 -8.87 -0.82 0.85
N ILE A 95 -9.30 0.19 1.62
CA ILE A 95 -10.14 1.27 1.11
C ILE A 95 -9.40 2.08 0.03
N LEU A 96 -8.13 2.44 0.27
CA LEU A 96 -7.33 3.18 -0.70
C LEU A 96 -7.08 2.36 -1.98
N GLY A 97 -6.71 1.10 -1.82
CA GLY A 97 -6.49 0.11 -2.88
C GLY A 97 -7.68 -0.05 -3.82
N MET A 98 -8.88 -0.21 -3.26
CA MET A 98 -10.09 -0.47 -4.04
C MET A 98 -10.77 0.80 -4.58
N ALA A 99 -10.81 1.87 -3.78
CA ALA A 99 -11.65 3.03 -4.09
C ALA A 99 -10.87 4.23 -4.63
N PHE A 100 -9.62 4.43 -4.19
CA PHE A 100 -8.85 5.64 -4.49
C PHE A 100 -7.88 5.42 -5.65
N TYR A 101 -6.96 4.45 -5.55
CA TYR A 101 -5.84 4.31 -6.49
C TYR A 101 -6.26 4.10 -7.95
N PRO A 102 -7.19 3.19 -8.28
CA PRO A 102 -7.61 2.99 -9.67
C PRO A 102 -8.11 4.31 -10.31
N LYS A 103 -8.92 5.05 -9.57
CA LYS A 103 -9.49 6.34 -10.01
C LYS A 103 -8.46 7.46 -10.05
N ALA A 104 -7.41 7.38 -9.24
CA ALA A 104 -6.33 8.37 -9.22
C ALA A 104 -5.42 8.17 -10.44
N PHE A 105 -5.01 6.93 -10.74
CA PHE A 105 -4.22 6.62 -11.94
C PHE A 105 -4.99 6.85 -13.23
N GLU A 106 -6.30 6.57 -13.26
CA GLU A 106 -7.16 6.94 -14.38
C GLU A 106 -7.16 8.46 -14.64
N ARG A 107 -7.30 9.29 -13.60
CA ARG A 107 -7.23 10.75 -13.74
C ARG A 107 -5.88 11.24 -14.25
N VAL A 108 -4.78 10.63 -13.80
CA VAL A 108 -3.44 10.95 -14.31
C VAL A 108 -3.36 10.68 -15.81
N ARG A 109 -3.79 9.50 -16.26
CA ARG A 109 -3.78 9.13 -17.67
C ARG A 109 -4.67 10.05 -18.51
N ALA A 110 -5.87 10.37 -18.02
CA ALA A 110 -6.80 11.26 -18.70
C ALA A 110 -6.25 12.69 -18.82
N GLY A 111 -5.66 13.23 -17.75
CA GLY A 111 -5.04 14.56 -17.77
C GLY A 111 -3.86 14.65 -18.73
N ILE A 112 -3.01 13.60 -18.77
CA ILE A 112 -1.90 13.52 -19.72
C ILE A 112 -2.42 13.51 -21.16
N ALA A 113 -3.47 12.73 -21.44
CA ALA A 113 -4.05 12.67 -22.77
C ALA A 113 -4.69 13.99 -23.22
N ALA A 114 -5.16 14.82 -22.28
CA ALA A 114 -5.79 16.11 -22.57
C ALA A 114 -4.75 17.22 -22.80
N ASP A 115 -3.87 17.45 -21.81
CA ASP A 115 -2.99 18.64 -21.75
C ASP A 115 -1.50 18.28 -21.53
N GLY A 116 -1.14 17.00 -21.63
CA GLY A 116 0.21 16.51 -21.37
C GLY A 116 0.59 16.47 -19.89
N LEU A 117 1.82 16.03 -19.62
CA LEU A 117 2.32 15.85 -18.24
C LEU A 117 2.31 17.14 -17.40
N LEU A 118 2.47 18.30 -18.03
CA LEU A 118 2.54 19.61 -17.36
C LEU A 118 1.19 20.32 -17.27
N GLY A 119 0.11 19.69 -17.77
CA GLY A 119 -1.25 20.20 -17.63
C GLY A 119 -1.67 20.33 -16.16
N ASN A 120 -2.48 21.35 -15.86
CA ASN A 120 -2.92 21.63 -14.48
C ASN A 120 -3.68 20.46 -13.85
N GLU A 121 -4.50 19.77 -14.64
CA GLU A 121 -5.25 18.59 -14.17
C GLU A 121 -4.31 17.43 -13.81
N THR A 122 -3.32 17.14 -14.66
CA THR A 122 -2.29 16.12 -14.42
C THR A 122 -1.52 16.43 -13.14
N LEU A 123 -1.00 17.65 -13.00
CA LEU A 123 -0.23 18.05 -11.82
C LEU A 123 -1.05 17.96 -10.53
N SER A 124 -2.32 18.34 -10.58
CA SER A 124 -3.25 18.20 -9.45
C SER A 124 -3.50 16.74 -9.07
N ALA A 125 -3.75 15.88 -10.06
CA ALA A 125 -3.94 14.44 -9.86
C ALA A 125 -2.69 13.78 -9.26
N LEU A 126 -1.51 14.07 -9.80
CA LEU A 126 -0.23 13.57 -9.31
C LEU A 126 0.08 14.06 -7.89
N ARG A 127 -0.20 15.32 -7.57
CA ARG A 127 -0.04 15.87 -6.21
C ARG A 127 -0.94 15.13 -5.22
N ARG A 128 -2.21 14.93 -5.57
CA ARG A 128 -3.16 14.21 -4.71
C ARG A 128 -2.72 12.76 -4.50
N LEU A 129 -2.31 12.09 -5.58
CA LEU A 129 -1.77 10.72 -5.52
C LEU A 129 -0.56 10.64 -4.60
N ARG A 130 0.39 11.59 -4.71
CA ARG A 130 1.58 11.66 -3.86
C ARG A 130 1.23 11.84 -2.38
N VAL A 131 0.32 12.76 -2.07
CA VAL A 131 -0.06 13.02 -0.67
C VAL A 131 -0.71 11.80 -0.04
N VAL A 132 -1.67 11.18 -0.75
CA VAL A 132 -2.39 10.00 -0.24
C VAL A 132 -1.46 8.80 -0.10
N SER A 133 -0.61 8.53 -1.10
CA SER A 133 0.36 7.42 -1.03
C SER A 133 1.43 7.63 0.03
N SER A 134 1.89 8.86 0.24
CA SER A 134 2.83 9.16 1.33
C SER A 134 2.18 8.97 2.70
N ALA A 135 0.91 9.38 2.85
CA ALA A 135 0.16 9.17 4.09
C ALA A 135 -0.08 7.67 4.38
N GLU A 136 -0.40 6.87 3.36
CA GLU A 136 -0.51 5.42 3.49
C GLU A 136 0.82 4.77 3.87
N LEU A 137 1.92 5.15 3.21
CA LEU A 137 3.24 4.64 3.56
C LEU A 137 3.62 4.97 5.01
N LEU A 138 3.35 6.20 5.46
CA LEU A 138 3.57 6.58 6.86
C LEU A 138 2.70 5.75 7.81
N LEU A 139 1.43 5.51 7.47
CA LEU A 139 0.56 4.63 8.25
C LEU A 139 1.11 3.20 8.33
N LEU A 140 1.60 2.64 7.21
CA LEU A 140 2.22 1.31 7.21
C LEU A 140 3.51 1.28 8.04
N ILE A 141 4.30 2.35 8.03
CA ILE A 141 5.47 2.46 8.92
C ILE A 141 5.05 2.45 10.40
N VAL A 142 3.97 3.17 10.74
CA VAL A 142 3.41 3.16 12.11
C VAL A 142 2.90 1.77 12.49
N VAL A 143 2.26 1.06 11.55
CA VAL A 143 1.82 -0.33 11.76
C VAL A 143 3.01 -1.25 12.02
N VAL A 144 4.05 -1.18 11.19
CA VAL A 144 5.28 -1.97 11.39
C VAL A 144 5.93 -1.63 12.73
N TRP A 145 6.00 -0.35 13.08
CA TRP A 145 6.48 0.08 14.40
C TRP A 145 5.65 -0.57 15.53
N ALA A 146 4.32 -0.53 15.44
CA ALA A 146 3.45 -1.14 16.44
C ALA A 146 3.68 -2.66 16.56
N MET A 147 3.85 -3.36 15.43
CA MET A 147 4.12 -4.80 15.41
C MET A 147 5.48 -5.18 16.01
N VAL A 148 6.48 -4.30 15.86
CA VAL A 148 7.84 -4.51 16.39
C VAL A 148 7.91 -4.22 17.89
N PHE A 149 7.36 -3.07 18.31
CA PHE A 149 7.50 -2.59 19.68
C PHE A 149 6.35 -3.01 20.61
N LYS A 150 5.23 -3.49 20.05
CA LYS A 150 4.06 -4.00 20.78
C LYS A 150 3.64 -3.13 21.97
N PRO A 151 3.34 -1.84 21.75
CA PRO A 151 2.93 -0.95 22.84
C PRO A 151 1.75 -1.54 23.62
N GLY A 152 1.87 -1.55 24.96
CA GLY A 152 0.83 -2.01 25.87
C GLY A 152 0.87 -3.49 26.23
N ALA A 153 1.75 -4.28 25.60
CA ALA A 153 2.04 -5.67 25.96
C ALA A 153 3.19 -5.81 26.96
#